data_AF-A0A1N6AIP2-F1
#
_entry.id   AF-A0A1N6AIP2-F1
#
_cell.length_a   1.000
_cell.length_b   1.000
_cell.length_c   1.000
_cell.angle_alpha   90.00
_cell.angle_beta   90.00
_cell.angle_gamma   90.00
#
_symmetry.space_group_name_H-M   'P 1'
#
loop_
_entity.id
_entity.type
_entity.pdbx_description
1 polymer ?
#
loop_
_entity_poly.entity_id
_entity_poly.type
_entity_poly.pdbx_seq_one_letter_code
_entity_poly.pdbx_strand_id
1 'polypeptide(L)'
;MRARRLVAVASVAVGLVALSGCRAEPGIAAYIGDHRITDDRVAAVLKDLRDKNPKPTPSATPSSTVSGQPAPPEPQLPGAVQVASVLVLSEVCEQISEEKNYQPRGQVAPEQVAEVLMLAPGTGYVRQVAELYTCLSGVPSEPVAPTEQEMAALIGVGREAGLIPATTTDEDAARQLDGEQLRGALATRRSLVEAAEGYDVTVSPRYRPLEFPVLSFPGDVPAVSVPLGELGSDAVTDISTPEPVRSTATPETEGTAS
;
A
#
# COMPACT_ATOMS: atom_id res chain seq x y z
N MET A 1 -5.39 67.82 -44.42
CA MET A 1 -6.38 66.76 -44.15
C MET A 1 -5.65 65.44 -43.95
N ARG A 2 -5.95 64.76 -42.83
CA ARG A 2 -5.80 63.32 -42.51
C ARG A 2 -4.72 62.49 -43.24
N ALA A 3 -3.70 62.09 -42.49
CA ALA A 3 -3.08 60.78 -42.64
C ALA A 3 -3.11 60.08 -41.27
N ARG A 4 -4.16 59.30 -41.02
CA ARG A 4 -4.22 58.37 -39.88
C ARG A 4 -3.33 57.19 -40.23
N ARG A 5 -2.20 57.04 -39.53
CA ARG A 5 -1.42 55.80 -39.52
C ARG A 5 -2.08 54.86 -38.52
N LEU A 6 -2.74 53.82 -39.04
CA LEU A 6 -3.23 52.71 -38.23
C LEU A 6 -2.04 51.81 -37.92
N VAL A 7 -1.66 51.75 -36.64
CA VAL A 7 -0.68 50.79 -36.12
C VAL A 7 -1.42 49.47 -35.92
N ALA A 8 -1.02 48.45 -36.68
CA ALA A 8 -1.46 47.08 -36.49
C ALA A 8 -0.81 46.55 -35.19
N VAL A 9 -1.60 46.40 -34.14
CA VAL A 9 -1.16 45.73 -32.91
C VAL A 9 -1.27 44.23 -33.18
N ALA A 10 -0.12 43.58 -33.38
CA ALA A 10 -0.03 42.13 -33.43
C ALA A 10 -0.32 41.59 -32.02
N SER A 11 -1.53 41.09 -31.82
CA SER A 11 -1.93 40.36 -30.63
C SER A 11 -1.20 39.02 -30.60
N VAL A 12 -0.04 38.96 -29.94
CA VAL A 12 0.59 37.69 -29.57
C VAL A 12 -0.27 37.07 -28.48
N ALA A 13 -1.16 36.16 -28.89
CA ALA A 13 -1.88 35.29 -27.97
C ALA A 13 -0.85 34.39 -27.28
N VAL A 14 -0.56 34.68 -26.02
CA VAL A 14 0.22 33.82 -25.14
C VAL A 14 -0.64 32.58 -24.87
N GLY A 15 -0.38 31.52 -25.63
CA GLY A 15 -0.87 30.18 -25.35
C GLY A 15 -0.15 29.60 -24.15
N LEU A 16 -0.63 29.91 -22.94
CA LEU A 16 -0.38 29.12 -21.73
C LEU A 16 -1.65 28.34 -21.42
N VAL A 17 -1.97 27.39 -22.30
CA VAL A 17 -2.91 26.32 -21.95
C VAL A 17 -2.14 25.40 -21.01
N ALA A 18 -2.54 25.44 -19.75
CA ALA A 18 -2.02 24.62 -18.67
C ALA A 18 -1.97 23.14 -19.09
N LEU A 19 -0.79 22.52 -18.95
CA LEU A 19 -0.69 21.07 -18.82
C LEU A 19 -1.31 20.67 -17.48
N SER A 20 -2.64 20.67 -17.38
CA SER A 20 -3.39 20.12 -16.24
C SER A 20 -3.48 18.59 -16.36
N GLY A 21 -2.35 17.94 -16.64
CA GLY A 21 -2.31 16.54 -17.05
C GLY A 21 -0.96 15.90 -16.72
N CYS A 22 -0.67 15.81 -15.42
CA CYS A 22 0.18 14.81 -14.74
C CYS A 22 0.32 15.29 -13.29
N ARG A 23 -0.74 15.06 -12.49
CA ARG A 23 -0.89 15.54 -11.10
C ARG A 23 -0.01 14.75 -10.12
N ALA A 24 1.23 14.44 -10.50
CA ALA A 24 2.24 13.84 -9.64
C ALA A 24 3.40 14.84 -9.53
N GLU A 25 3.36 15.69 -8.50
CA GLU A 25 4.52 16.49 -8.14
C GLU A 25 5.63 15.53 -7.70
N PRO A 26 6.84 15.61 -8.27
CA PRO A 26 7.93 14.73 -7.88
C PRO A 26 8.24 14.92 -6.38
N GLY A 27 8.42 13.83 -5.65
CA GLY A 27 8.73 13.85 -4.23
C GLY A 27 7.51 13.79 -3.30
N ILE A 28 6.29 13.61 -3.83
CA ILE A 28 5.08 13.35 -3.02
C ILE A 28 4.73 11.87 -3.07
N ALA A 29 4.52 11.28 -1.90
CA ALA A 29 4.04 9.91 -1.73
C ALA A 29 2.50 9.85 -1.79
N ALA A 30 1.83 10.78 -1.14
CA ALA A 30 0.36 10.88 -1.16
C ALA A 30 -0.13 12.30 -0.83
N TYR A 31 -1.32 12.61 -1.33
CA TYR A 31 -2.12 13.77 -0.94
C TYR A 31 -3.33 13.31 -0.11
N ILE A 32 -3.66 14.04 0.95
CA ILE A 32 -4.85 13.86 1.78
C ILE A 32 -5.51 15.24 1.92
N GLY A 33 -6.45 15.58 1.04
CA GLY A 33 -6.97 16.93 0.90
C GLY A 33 -5.85 17.93 0.63
N ASP A 34 -5.66 18.88 1.55
CA ASP A 34 -4.59 19.88 1.48
C ASP A 34 -3.25 19.40 2.07
N HIS A 35 -3.25 18.24 2.75
CA HIS A 35 -2.08 17.66 3.40
C HIS A 35 -1.27 16.80 2.43
N ARG A 36 0.03 16.70 2.66
CA ARG A 36 0.97 15.99 1.78
C ARG A 36 1.91 15.12 2.59
N ILE A 37 2.02 13.85 2.21
CA ILE A 37 3.08 12.96 2.66
C ILE A 37 4.18 12.94 1.61
N THR A 38 5.40 13.34 1.96
CA THR A 38 6.53 13.42 1.03
C THR A 38 7.35 12.13 0.98
N ASP A 39 8.04 11.91 -0.14
CA ASP A 39 9.03 10.83 -0.29
C ASP A 39 10.15 10.94 0.77
N ASP A 40 10.57 12.16 1.09
CA ASP A 40 11.58 12.41 2.12
C ASP A 40 11.10 11.95 3.50
N ARG A 41 9.80 12.11 3.80
CA ARG A 41 9.22 11.62 5.06
C ARG A 41 9.25 10.10 5.11
N VAL A 42 8.87 9.43 4.04
CA VAL A 42 8.95 7.96 3.93
C VAL A 42 10.40 7.49 4.06
N ALA A 43 11.33 8.13 3.35
CA ALA A 43 12.75 7.80 3.37
C ALA A 43 13.37 8.01 4.76
N ALA A 44 12.98 9.07 5.48
CA ALA A 44 13.43 9.34 6.84
C ALA A 44 13.00 8.24 7.81
N VAL A 45 11.74 7.78 7.74
CA VAL A 45 11.25 6.67 8.57
C VAL A 45 11.99 5.37 8.25
N LEU A 46 12.19 5.06 6.96
CA LEU A 46 12.97 3.88 6.54
C LEU A 46 14.44 3.95 6.99
N LYS A 47 15.02 5.16 7.03
CA LYS A 47 16.38 5.35 7.53
C LYS A 47 16.44 5.10 9.03
N ASP A 48 15.52 5.68 9.80
CA ASP A 48 15.43 5.48 11.25
C ASP A 48 15.26 4.00 11.62
N LEU A 49 14.41 3.28 10.88
CA LEU A 49 14.23 1.84 11.02
C LEU A 49 15.54 1.07 10.83
N ARG A 50 16.28 1.35 9.76
CA ARG A 50 17.56 0.68 9.47
C ARG A 50 18.65 1.01 10.48
N ASP A 51 18.73 2.27 10.91
CA ASP A 51 19.75 2.72 11.85
C ASP A 51 19.57 2.09 13.24
N LYS A 52 18.31 1.91 13.68
CA LYS A 52 17.97 1.36 15.00
C LYS A 52 17.77 -0.15 15.04
N ASN A 53 17.70 -0.79 13.87
CA ASN A 53 17.61 -2.25 13.72
C ASN A 53 18.68 -2.72 12.73
N PRO A 54 19.97 -2.59 13.08
CA PRO A 54 21.05 -3.01 12.21
C PRO A 54 20.97 -4.51 11.98
N LYS A 55 21.10 -4.95 10.71
CA LYS A 55 21.22 -6.38 10.41
C LYS A 55 22.43 -6.95 11.17
N PRO A 56 22.32 -8.14 11.75
CA PRO A 56 23.47 -8.83 12.32
C PRO A 56 24.57 -8.88 11.25
N THR A 57 25.71 -8.26 11.53
CA THR A 57 26.86 -8.41 10.63
C THR A 57 27.34 -9.86 10.78
N PRO A 58 27.56 -10.61 9.69
CA PRO A 58 28.22 -11.90 9.78
C PRO A 58 29.68 -11.67 10.19
N SER A 59 29.92 -11.43 11.48
CA SER A 59 31.25 -11.38 12.04
C SER A 59 31.83 -12.79 11.96
N ALA A 60 32.98 -12.89 11.28
CA ALA A 60 33.77 -14.09 11.10
C ALA A 60 34.27 -14.64 12.44
N THR A 61 33.43 -15.37 13.19
CA THR A 61 33.85 -16.41 14.11
C THR A 61 32.69 -17.39 14.29
N PRO A 62 32.79 -18.65 13.84
CA PRO A 62 31.79 -19.66 14.10
C PRO A 62 31.93 -20.11 15.56
N SER A 63 31.40 -19.32 16.49
CA SER A 63 31.25 -19.75 17.88
C SER A 63 30.04 -20.68 17.96
N SER A 64 30.33 -21.96 17.72
CA SER A 64 29.60 -23.12 18.23
C SER A 64 28.08 -23.12 18.00
N THR A 65 27.68 -23.64 16.85
CA THR A 65 26.42 -24.38 16.71
C THR A 65 26.42 -25.55 17.69
N VAL A 66 26.00 -25.30 18.94
CA VAL A 66 25.45 -26.34 19.79
C VAL A 66 24.10 -26.71 19.17
N SER A 67 24.07 -27.86 18.52
CA SER A 67 22.90 -28.71 18.30
C SER A 67 21.67 -28.06 17.67
N GLY A 68 21.56 -28.11 16.34
CA GLY A 68 20.28 -28.30 15.61
C GLY A 68 19.15 -27.29 15.78
N GLN A 69 19.37 -26.19 16.51
CA GLN A 69 18.32 -25.20 16.75
C GLN A 69 18.30 -24.18 15.61
N PRO A 70 17.14 -23.95 14.96
CA PRO A 70 17.01 -22.92 13.93
C PRO A 70 17.46 -21.57 14.47
N ALA A 71 18.16 -20.78 13.65
CA ALA A 71 18.45 -19.39 13.98
C ALA A 71 17.12 -18.67 14.29
N PRO A 72 17.08 -17.77 15.29
CA PRO A 72 15.88 -16.98 15.54
C PRO A 72 15.50 -16.20 14.26
N PRO A 73 14.20 -16.06 13.96
CA PRO A 73 13.74 -15.33 12.78
C PRO A 73 14.26 -13.89 12.81
N GLU A 74 14.82 -13.43 11.69
CA GLU A 74 15.29 -12.05 11.56
C GLU A 74 14.10 -11.08 11.51
N PRO A 75 14.19 -9.92 12.18
CA PRO A 75 13.19 -8.86 12.03
C PRO A 75 13.05 -8.44 10.57
N GLN A 76 11.84 -8.52 10.03
CA GLN A 76 11.54 -8.00 8.70
C GLN A 76 11.22 -6.51 8.81
N LEU A 77 12.12 -5.67 8.28
CA LEU A 77 11.87 -4.23 8.22
C LEU A 77 10.76 -3.93 7.21
N PRO A 78 9.81 -3.04 7.54
CA PRO A 78 8.75 -2.67 6.63
C PRO A 78 9.32 -1.96 5.39
N GLY A 79 8.71 -2.23 4.23
CA GLY A 79 9.05 -1.58 2.97
C GLY A 79 8.50 -0.16 2.86
N ALA A 80 8.89 0.55 1.78
CA ALA A 80 8.44 1.92 1.53
C ALA A 80 6.91 2.05 1.41
N VAL A 81 6.26 1.08 0.77
CA VAL A 81 4.79 1.02 0.63
C VAL A 81 4.11 0.87 1.98
N GLN A 82 4.62 -0.01 2.85
CA GLN A 82 4.06 -0.22 4.19
C GLN A 82 4.27 0.99 5.11
N VAL A 83 5.41 1.68 4.98
CA VAL A 83 5.63 2.95 5.69
C VAL A 83 4.65 4.02 5.19
N ALA A 84 4.47 4.14 3.87
CA ALA A 84 3.53 5.09 3.29
C ALA A 84 2.08 4.80 3.72
N SER A 85 1.65 3.53 3.77
CA SER A 85 0.27 3.19 4.16
C SER A 85 -0.04 3.55 5.61
N VAL A 86 0.93 3.32 6.52
CA VAL A 86 0.81 3.76 7.92
C VAL A 86 0.72 5.28 8.01
N LEU A 87 1.58 6.03 7.30
CA LEU A 87 1.58 7.49 7.34
C LEU A 87 0.28 8.08 6.80
N VAL A 88 -0.18 7.58 5.65
CA VAL A 88 -1.42 8.04 5.00
C VAL A 88 -2.63 7.74 5.88
N LEU A 89 -2.75 6.50 6.39
CA LEU A 89 -3.90 6.15 7.22
C LEU A 89 -3.87 6.86 8.59
N SER A 90 -2.69 7.15 9.14
CA SER A 90 -2.58 7.96 10.37
C SER A 90 -3.18 9.34 10.17
N GLU A 91 -2.83 10.00 9.08
CA GLU A 91 -3.38 11.33 8.74
C GLU A 91 -4.90 11.27 8.54
N VAL A 92 -5.39 10.30 7.77
CA VAL A 92 -6.84 10.11 7.55
C VAL A 92 -7.58 9.87 8.87
N CYS A 93 -7.01 9.04 9.75
CA CYS A 93 -7.61 8.74 11.05
C CYS A 93 -7.64 9.98 11.96
N GLU A 94 -6.56 10.76 11.98
CA GLU A 94 -6.49 12.01 12.76
C GLU A 94 -7.54 13.00 12.29
N GLN A 95 -7.63 13.26 10.97
CA GLN A 95 -8.59 14.20 10.40
C GLN A 95 -10.05 13.79 10.69
N ILE A 96 -10.42 12.52 10.48
CA ILE A 96 -11.80 12.08 10.79
C ILE A 96 -12.07 12.11 12.29
N SER A 97 -11.07 11.83 13.13
CA SER A 97 -11.25 11.87 14.57
C SER A 97 -11.47 13.30 15.08
N GLU A 98 -10.75 14.26 14.54
CA GLU A 98 -10.97 15.68 14.83
C GLU A 98 -12.34 16.16 14.34
N GLU A 99 -12.71 15.86 13.08
CA GLU A 99 -13.97 16.29 12.49
C GLU A 99 -15.18 15.71 13.23
N LYS A 100 -15.14 14.41 13.52
CA LYS A 100 -16.24 13.68 14.18
C LYS A 100 -16.15 13.69 15.70
N ASN A 101 -15.13 14.35 16.26
CA ASN A 101 -14.84 14.36 17.70
C ASN A 101 -14.71 12.95 18.29
N TYR A 102 -14.13 12.01 17.54
CA TYR A 102 -13.86 10.68 18.04
C TYR A 102 -12.76 10.74 19.10
N GLN A 103 -12.92 9.90 20.12
CA GLN A 103 -11.99 9.80 21.22
C GLN A 103 -11.46 8.36 21.27
N PRO A 104 -10.14 8.16 21.38
CA PRO A 104 -9.56 6.84 21.56
C PRO A 104 -10.24 6.09 22.71
N ARG A 105 -10.62 4.84 22.47
CA ARG A 105 -11.22 3.96 23.50
C ARG A 105 -10.19 3.04 24.14
N GLY A 106 -9.04 2.88 23.50
CA GLY A 106 -7.88 2.18 24.01
C GLY A 106 -6.61 2.98 23.75
N GLN A 107 -5.51 2.54 24.35
CA GLN A 107 -4.18 3.04 24.06
C GLN A 107 -3.29 1.86 23.72
N VAL A 108 -2.53 2.01 22.62
CA VAL A 108 -1.53 1.04 22.22
C VAL A 108 -0.17 1.65 22.52
N ALA A 109 0.62 0.96 23.36
CA ALA A 109 1.95 1.41 23.72
C ALA A 109 2.96 1.07 22.60
N PRO A 110 3.93 1.95 22.29
CA PRO A 110 5.00 1.64 21.33
C PRO A 110 5.76 0.35 21.65
N GLU A 111 5.93 0.02 22.93
CA GLU A 111 6.59 -1.22 23.37
C GLU A 111 5.83 -2.47 22.91
N GLN A 112 4.49 -2.45 23.01
CA GLN A 112 3.64 -3.55 22.55
C GLN A 112 3.78 -3.77 21.04
N VAL A 113 3.81 -2.67 20.27
CA VAL A 113 4.00 -2.74 18.81
C VAL A 113 5.39 -3.25 18.46
N ALA A 114 6.43 -2.77 19.16
CA ALA A 114 7.79 -3.23 18.96
C ALA A 114 7.96 -4.74 19.20
N GLU A 115 7.31 -5.28 20.24
CA GLU A 115 7.33 -6.71 20.52
C GLU A 115 6.72 -7.52 19.38
N VAL A 116 5.54 -7.12 18.89
CA VAL A 116 4.85 -7.81 17.79
C VAL A 116 5.66 -7.74 16.49
N LEU A 117 6.23 -6.58 16.17
CA LEU A 117 6.99 -6.38 14.94
C LEU A 117 8.45 -6.83 15.05
N MET A 118 8.91 -7.21 16.24
CA MET A 118 10.32 -7.48 16.56
C MET A 118 11.25 -6.31 16.18
N LEU A 119 10.77 -5.07 16.38
CA LEU A 119 11.51 -3.84 16.06
C LEU A 119 11.92 -3.10 17.34
N ALA A 120 12.92 -2.22 17.23
CA ALA A 120 13.29 -1.33 18.31
C ALA A 120 12.13 -0.37 18.68
N PRO A 121 11.71 -0.29 19.96
CA PRO A 121 10.57 0.54 20.40
C PRO A 121 10.78 2.04 20.22
N GLY A 122 12.04 2.47 20.14
CA GLY A 122 12.40 3.87 19.91
C GLY A 122 12.30 4.33 18.46
N THR A 123 11.87 3.49 17.51
CA THR A 123 11.76 3.89 16.10
C THR A 123 10.55 4.81 15.87
N GLY A 124 10.68 5.73 14.91
CA GLY A 124 9.57 6.58 14.49
C GLY A 124 8.40 5.78 13.92
N TYR A 125 8.70 4.67 13.22
CA TYR A 125 7.68 3.78 12.66
C TYR A 125 6.83 3.10 13.75
N VAL A 126 7.47 2.49 14.76
CA VAL A 126 6.75 1.82 15.85
C VAL A 126 5.84 2.78 16.59
N ARG A 127 6.31 4.01 16.87
CA ARG A 127 5.48 5.05 17.48
C ARG A 127 4.28 5.41 16.61
N GLN A 128 4.50 5.63 15.31
CA GLN A 128 3.45 5.97 14.36
C GLN A 128 2.37 4.87 14.29
N VAL A 129 2.78 3.60 14.27
CA VAL A 129 1.85 2.47 14.27
C VAL A 129 1.04 2.41 15.57
N ALA A 130 1.67 2.66 16.72
CA ALA A 130 0.99 2.70 18.02
C ALA A 130 -0.04 3.85 18.09
N GLU A 131 0.32 5.02 17.59
CA GLU A 131 -0.57 6.19 17.47
C GLU A 131 -1.74 5.90 16.53
N LEU A 132 -1.48 5.29 15.37
CA LEU A 132 -2.51 4.86 14.43
C LEU A 132 -3.51 3.89 15.08
N TYR A 133 -3.06 2.81 15.71
CA TYR A 133 -3.98 1.87 16.36
C TYR A 133 -4.74 2.49 17.54
N THR A 134 -4.11 3.43 18.26
CA THR A 134 -4.78 4.23 19.28
C THR A 134 -5.90 5.07 18.68
N CYS A 135 -5.64 5.76 17.57
CA CYS A 135 -6.65 6.53 16.84
C CYS A 135 -7.79 5.64 16.34
N LEU A 136 -7.45 4.52 15.69
CA LEU A 136 -8.44 3.56 15.16
C LEU A 136 -9.34 2.98 16.25
N SER A 137 -8.86 2.87 17.49
CA SER A 137 -9.69 2.42 18.62
C SER A 137 -10.87 3.35 18.93
N GLY A 138 -10.78 4.62 18.52
CA GLY A 138 -11.83 5.63 18.70
C GLY A 138 -12.89 5.63 17.61
N VAL A 139 -12.59 5.09 16.43
CA VAL A 139 -13.50 5.07 15.28
C VAL A 139 -14.66 4.10 15.57
N PRO A 140 -15.92 4.55 15.60
CA PRO A 140 -17.05 3.69 15.85
C PRO A 140 -17.24 2.71 14.69
N SER A 141 -17.34 1.42 15.02
CA SER A 141 -17.64 0.36 14.07
C SER A 141 -18.80 -0.48 14.60
N GLU A 142 -19.97 -0.34 13.99
CA GLU A 142 -21.08 -1.28 14.19
C GLU A 142 -20.80 -2.53 13.35
N PRO A 143 -20.76 -3.75 13.93
CA PRO A 143 -20.43 -4.95 13.17
C PRO A 143 -21.32 -5.14 11.94
N VAL A 144 -20.70 -5.36 10.78
CA VAL A 144 -21.40 -5.58 9.51
C VAL A 144 -21.15 -7.02 9.04
N ALA A 145 -22.22 -7.72 8.67
CA ALA A 145 -22.09 -9.06 8.08
C ALA A 145 -21.35 -8.99 6.73
N PRO A 146 -20.42 -9.92 6.45
CA PRO A 146 -19.75 -9.99 5.16
C PRO A 146 -20.75 -10.22 4.03
N THR A 147 -20.56 -9.54 2.90
CA THR A 147 -21.26 -9.90 1.67
C THR A 147 -20.73 -11.23 1.12
N GLU A 148 -21.51 -11.88 0.25
CA GLU A 148 -21.05 -13.12 -0.42
C GLU A 148 -19.74 -12.90 -1.19
N GLN A 149 -19.59 -11.75 -1.85
CA GLN A 149 -18.38 -11.40 -2.60
C GLN A 149 -17.17 -11.19 -1.69
N GLU A 150 -17.34 -10.48 -0.55
CA GLU A 150 -16.27 -10.30 0.43
C GLU A 150 -15.84 -11.62 1.05
N MET A 151 -16.81 -12.50 1.36
CA MET A 151 -16.51 -13.83 1.88
C MET A 151 -15.76 -14.70 0.85
N ALA A 152 -16.20 -14.68 -0.41
CA ALA A 152 -15.53 -15.41 -1.48
C ALA A 152 -14.09 -14.90 -1.69
N ALA A 153 -13.88 -13.58 -1.68
CA ALA A 153 -12.55 -12.99 -1.78
C ALA A 153 -11.65 -13.40 -0.59
N LEU A 154 -12.18 -13.32 0.64
CA LEU A 154 -11.47 -13.71 1.85
C LEU A 154 -11.05 -15.19 1.84
N ILE A 155 -11.96 -16.08 1.42
CA ILE A 155 -11.65 -17.51 1.24
C ILE A 155 -10.57 -17.70 0.18
N GLY A 156 -10.65 -16.97 -0.94
CA GLY A 156 -9.64 -16.98 -2.00
C GLY A 156 -8.25 -16.64 -1.47
N VAL A 157 -8.11 -15.53 -0.75
CA VAL A 157 -6.85 -15.11 -0.11
C VAL A 157 -6.34 -16.16 0.87
N GLY A 158 -7.22 -16.68 1.73
CA GLY A 158 -6.84 -17.72 2.70
C GLY A 158 -6.36 -19.02 2.03
N ARG A 159 -6.92 -19.40 0.88
CA ARG A 159 -6.46 -20.57 0.10
C ARG A 159 -5.12 -20.31 -0.58
N GLU A 160 -4.94 -19.14 -1.20
CA GLU A 160 -3.68 -18.76 -1.84
C GLU A 160 -2.52 -18.74 -0.84
N ALA A 161 -2.80 -18.27 0.38
CA ALA A 161 -1.85 -18.28 1.49
C ALA A 161 -1.65 -19.67 2.15
N GLY A 162 -2.37 -20.70 1.71
CA GLY A 162 -2.30 -22.05 2.28
C GLY A 162 -2.91 -22.20 3.68
N LEU A 163 -3.65 -21.20 4.15
CA LEU A 163 -4.28 -21.16 5.47
C LEU A 163 -5.64 -21.87 5.50
N ILE A 164 -6.33 -21.92 4.35
CA ILE A 164 -7.58 -22.65 4.16
C ILE A 164 -7.29 -23.87 3.26
N PRO A 165 -7.38 -25.10 3.78
CA PRO A 165 -7.13 -26.29 2.98
C PRO A 165 -8.08 -26.40 1.78
N ALA A 166 -7.57 -26.85 0.63
CA ALA A 166 -8.35 -27.07 -0.58
C ALA A 166 -9.53 -28.06 -0.39
N THR A 167 -9.45 -28.92 0.62
CA THR A 167 -10.49 -29.89 0.99
C THR A 167 -11.66 -29.27 1.77
N THR A 168 -11.48 -28.07 2.33
CA THR A 168 -12.53 -27.36 3.06
C THR A 168 -13.53 -26.79 2.07
N THR A 169 -14.83 -26.97 2.29
CA THR A 169 -15.85 -26.35 1.44
C THR A 169 -15.94 -24.85 1.70
N ASP A 170 -16.43 -24.07 0.73
CA ASP A 170 -16.59 -22.62 0.92
C ASP A 170 -17.61 -22.30 2.02
N GLU A 171 -18.65 -23.13 2.19
CA GLU A 171 -19.62 -23.00 3.28
C GLU A 171 -18.98 -23.22 4.65
N ASP A 172 -18.13 -24.25 4.79
CA ASP A 172 -17.41 -24.51 6.04
C ASP A 172 -16.40 -23.39 6.35
N ALA A 173 -15.67 -22.92 5.34
CA ALA A 173 -14.75 -21.80 5.49
C ALA A 173 -15.50 -20.52 5.88
N ALA A 174 -16.62 -20.21 5.22
CA ALA A 174 -17.45 -19.05 5.55
C ALA A 174 -17.95 -19.08 6.99
N ARG A 175 -18.42 -20.24 7.47
CA ARG A 175 -18.87 -20.41 8.86
C ARG A 175 -17.75 -20.24 9.88
N GLN A 176 -16.50 -20.57 9.52
CA GLN A 176 -15.34 -20.38 10.39
C GLN A 176 -14.85 -18.92 10.40
N LEU A 177 -14.99 -18.22 9.28
CA LEU A 177 -14.51 -16.85 9.10
C LEU A 177 -15.51 -15.80 9.55
N ASP A 178 -16.82 -16.06 9.44
CA ASP A 178 -17.88 -15.13 9.84
C ASP A 178 -18.04 -15.06 11.37
N GLY A 179 -17.15 -14.29 12.00
CA GLY A 179 -17.19 -13.96 13.42
C GLY A 179 -17.11 -12.46 13.69
N GLU A 180 -17.26 -12.08 14.96
CA GLU A 180 -17.21 -10.68 15.43
C GLU A 180 -15.95 -9.93 14.94
N GLN A 181 -14.81 -10.61 14.88
CA GLN A 181 -13.56 -10.01 14.40
C GLN A 181 -13.63 -9.59 12.93
N LEU A 182 -14.16 -10.46 12.05
CA LEU A 182 -14.34 -10.14 10.63
C LEU A 182 -15.36 -9.00 10.46
N ARG A 183 -16.50 -9.09 11.16
CA ARG A 183 -17.56 -8.09 11.06
C ARG A 183 -17.12 -6.71 11.55
N GLY A 184 -16.35 -6.66 12.64
CA GLY A 184 -15.74 -5.44 13.15
C GLY A 184 -14.68 -4.87 12.21
N ALA A 185 -13.86 -5.73 11.59
CA ALA A 185 -12.87 -5.31 10.61
C ALA A 185 -13.52 -4.75 9.33
N LEU A 186 -14.60 -5.36 8.84
CA LEU A 186 -15.36 -4.86 7.69
C LEU A 186 -16.03 -3.52 7.98
N ALA A 187 -16.61 -3.38 9.17
CA ALA A 187 -17.17 -2.11 9.63
C ALA A 187 -16.10 -1.01 9.69
N THR A 188 -14.94 -1.31 10.29
CA THR A 188 -13.79 -0.39 10.34
C THR A 188 -13.30 -0.04 8.93
N ARG A 189 -13.17 -1.04 8.04
CA ARG A 189 -12.79 -0.83 6.65
C ARG A 189 -13.74 0.14 5.96
N ARG A 190 -15.05 -0.06 6.10
CA ARG A 190 -16.06 0.80 5.48
C ARG A 190 -15.93 2.25 5.95
N SER A 191 -15.80 2.48 7.25
CA SER A 191 -15.63 3.83 7.80
C SER A 191 -14.37 4.52 7.30
N LEU A 192 -13.26 3.78 7.18
CA LEU A 192 -11.99 4.34 6.72
C LEU A 192 -11.95 4.56 5.20
N VAL A 193 -12.62 3.71 4.41
CA VAL A 193 -12.79 3.92 2.96
C VAL A 193 -13.61 5.19 2.72
N GLU A 194 -14.74 5.34 3.43
CA GLU A 194 -15.56 6.56 3.34
C GLU A 194 -14.77 7.81 3.73
N ALA A 195 -13.92 7.72 4.75
CA ALA A 195 -13.02 8.80 5.15
C ALA A 195 -11.97 9.13 4.06
N ALA A 196 -11.30 8.10 3.53
CA ALA A 196 -10.27 8.27 2.49
C ALA A 196 -10.86 8.87 1.20
N GLU A 197 -12.08 8.47 0.81
CA GLU A 197 -12.82 9.06 -0.29
C GLU A 197 -13.22 10.52 0.01
N GLY A 198 -13.71 10.78 1.23
CA GLY A 198 -14.10 12.13 1.68
C GLY A 198 -12.95 13.13 1.68
N TYR A 199 -11.72 12.68 1.94
CA TYR A 199 -10.51 13.51 1.93
C TYR A 199 -9.75 13.47 0.59
N ASP A 200 -10.31 12.93 -0.49
CA ASP A 200 -9.68 12.87 -1.82
C ASP A 200 -8.25 12.30 -1.78
N VAL A 201 -8.05 11.20 -1.04
CA VAL A 201 -6.73 10.59 -0.90
C VAL A 201 -6.22 10.15 -2.27
N THR A 202 -5.11 10.72 -2.71
CA THR A 202 -4.47 10.41 -4.00
C THR A 202 -3.05 9.91 -3.75
N VAL A 203 -2.68 8.77 -4.34
CA VAL A 203 -1.38 8.14 -4.06
C VAL A 203 -0.50 8.13 -5.31
N SER A 204 0.77 8.48 -5.11
CA SER A 204 1.77 8.43 -6.18
C SER A 204 1.90 7.01 -6.76
N PRO A 205 1.96 6.83 -8.10
CA PRO A 205 2.00 5.51 -8.72
C PRO A 205 3.09 4.58 -8.19
N ARG A 206 4.20 5.13 -7.67
CA ARG A 206 5.29 4.37 -7.06
C ARG A 206 4.86 3.56 -5.82
N TYR A 207 3.83 4.01 -5.11
CA TYR A 207 3.33 3.38 -3.89
C TYR A 207 2.04 2.58 -4.11
N ARG A 208 1.51 2.54 -5.34
CA ARG A 208 0.27 1.82 -5.66
C ARG A 208 0.51 0.32 -5.92
N PRO A 209 -0.44 -0.56 -5.58
CA PRO A 209 -1.62 -0.28 -4.75
C PRO A 209 -1.19 0.02 -3.30
N LEU A 210 -1.80 1.04 -2.69
CA LEU A 210 -1.54 1.37 -1.29
C LEU A 210 -2.70 0.87 -0.44
N GLU A 211 -2.40 -0.07 0.46
CA GLU A 211 -3.40 -0.70 1.30
C GLU A 211 -2.89 -0.81 2.74
N PHE A 212 -3.81 -0.77 3.70
CA PHE A 212 -3.52 -1.02 5.10
C PHE A 212 -4.39 -2.17 5.65
N PRO A 213 -3.77 -3.24 6.19
CA PRO A 213 -4.53 -4.37 6.74
C PRO A 213 -5.19 -3.97 8.07
N VAL A 214 -6.52 -4.05 8.14
CA VAL A 214 -7.29 -3.93 9.40
C VAL A 214 -7.59 -5.29 10.02
N LEU A 215 -7.43 -6.36 9.24
CA LEU A 215 -7.42 -7.74 9.71
C LEU A 215 -6.39 -8.51 8.92
N SER A 216 -5.59 -9.33 9.60
CA SER A 216 -4.65 -10.26 8.99
C SER A 216 -4.91 -11.67 9.50
N PHE A 217 -4.65 -12.64 8.65
CA PHE A 217 -4.48 -14.03 9.06
C PHE A 217 -3.15 -14.23 9.80
N PRO A 218 -2.92 -15.41 10.43
CA PRO A 218 -1.61 -15.78 10.94
C PRO A 218 -0.50 -15.64 9.88
N GLY A 219 0.67 -15.16 10.30
CA GLY A 219 1.79 -14.88 9.38
C GLY A 219 1.64 -13.57 8.60
N ASP A 220 0.85 -12.63 9.11
CA ASP A 220 0.68 -11.26 8.59
C ASP A 220 0.13 -11.17 7.16
N VAL A 221 -0.59 -12.20 6.70
CA VAL A 221 -1.29 -12.18 5.41
C VAL A 221 -2.55 -11.30 5.54
N PRO A 222 -2.68 -10.19 4.78
CA PRO A 222 -3.85 -9.33 4.84
C PRO A 222 -5.14 -10.09 4.52
N ALA A 223 -6.11 -10.05 5.43
CA ALA A 223 -7.43 -10.64 5.28
C ALA A 223 -8.48 -9.59 4.88
N VAL A 224 -8.45 -8.43 5.54
CA VAL A 224 -9.28 -7.27 5.23
C VAL A 224 -8.38 -6.05 5.17
N SER A 225 -8.34 -5.39 4.02
CA SER A 225 -7.52 -4.20 3.78
C SER A 225 -8.37 -2.97 3.47
N VAL A 226 -7.91 -1.82 3.94
CA VAL A 226 -8.39 -0.49 3.54
C VAL A 226 -7.56 -0.05 2.35
N PRO A 227 -8.16 0.10 1.15
CA PRO A 227 -7.48 0.77 0.04
C PRO A 227 -7.32 2.26 0.36
N LEU A 228 -6.13 2.79 0.11
CA LEU A 228 -5.78 4.19 0.32
C LEU A 228 -5.50 4.79 -1.06
N GLY A 229 -6.42 5.62 -1.54
CA GLY A 229 -6.40 6.17 -2.88
C GLY A 229 -6.72 5.14 -3.96
N GLU A 230 -6.17 5.33 -5.15
CA GLU A 230 -6.59 4.59 -6.34
C GLU A 230 -6.13 3.13 -6.30
N LEU A 231 -7.07 2.22 -6.58
CA LEU A 231 -6.77 0.82 -6.83
C LEU A 231 -5.77 0.71 -7.99
N GLY A 232 -4.79 -0.18 -7.87
CA GLY A 232 -3.75 -0.36 -8.87
C GLY A 232 -4.30 -0.83 -10.22
N SER A 233 -4.70 0.09 -11.07
CA SER A 233 -4.90 -0.12 -12.49
C SER A 233 -4.13 0.96 -13.21
N ASP A 234 -2.99 0.59 -13.81
CA ASP A 234 -2.38 1.21 -15.00
C ASP A 234 -0.95 0.69 -15.15
N ALA A 235 -0.80 -0.63 -15.29
CA ALA A 235 0.33 -1.14 -16.05
C ALA A 235 -0.01 -0.89 -17.52
N VAL A 236 0.50 0.20 -18.08
CA VAL A 236 0.60 0.35 -19.54
C VAL A 236 1.52 -0.77 -20.01
N THR A 237 0.96 -1.89 -20.46
CA THR A 237 1.71 -2.83 -21.28
C THR A 237 1.95 -2.14 -22.60
N ASP A 238 3.18 -1.65 -22.78
CA ASP A 238 3.71 -1.25 -24.08
C ASP A 238 3.60 -2.45 -25.03
N ILE A 239 2.51 -2.50 -25.80
CA ILE A 239 2.38 -3.37 -26.97
C ILE A 239 3.19 -2.78 -28.13
N SER A 240 4.50 -2.65 -27.92
CA SER A 240 5.45 -2.72 -29.01
C SER A 240 5.46 -4.18 -29.47
N THR A 241 4.46 -4.54 -30.28
CA THR A 241 4.51 -5.76 -31.10
C THR A 241 5.76 -5.62 -31.97
N PRO A 242 6.82 -6.44 -31.78
CA PRO A 242 7.89 -6.46 -32.77
C PRO A 242 7.31 -7.05 -34.05
N GLU A 243 7.43 -6.31 -35.16
CA GLU A 243 7.13 -6.83 -36.50
C GLU A 243 7.82 -8.20 -36.68
N PRO A 244 7.12 -9.23 -37.18
CA PRO A 244 7.75 -10.50 -37.44
C PRO A 244 8.84 -10.31 -38.50
N VAL A 245 10.09 -10.51 -38.08
CA VAL A 245 11.24 -10.58 -38.97
C VAL A 245 10.95 -11.69 -39.98
N ARG A 246 10.89 -11.32 -41.27
CA ARG A 246 10.81 -12.27 -42.39
C ARG A 246 12.02 -13.21 -42.29
N SER A 247 11.77 -14.48 -41.98
CA SER A 247 12.76 -15.54 -42.21
C SER A 247 13.08 -15.60 -43.69
N THR A 248 14.26 -15.09 -44.06
CA THR A 248 14.96 -15.43 -45.29
C THR A 248 15.29 -16.92 -45.26
N ALA A 249 14.46 -17.73 -45.93
CA ALA A 249 14.79 -19.11 -46.24
C ALA A 249 15.56 -19.14 -47.56
N THR A 250 16.89 -19.26 -47.48
CA THR A 250 17.71 -19.92 -48.49
C THR A 250 18.86 -20.63 -47.78
N PRO A 251 19.02 -21.94 -48.00
CA PRO A 251 20.19 -22.43 -48.73
C PRO A 251 19.75 -23.36 -49.88
N GLU A 252 20.22 -23.09 -51.09
CA GLU A 252 21.31 -23.84 -51.76
C GLU A 252 20.92 -25.28 -52.17
N THR A 253 20.57 -25.39 -53.46
CA THR A 253 21.00 -26.40 -54.45
C THR A 253 21.79 -27.62 -53.96
N GLU A 254 21.41 -28.84 -54.41
CA GLU A 254 22.15 -29.64 -55.43
C GLU A 254 21.62 -31.10 -55.56
N GLY A 255 21.20 -31.50 -56.79
CA GLY A 255 21.20 -32.88 -57.34
C GLY A 255 20.21 -33.93 -56.77
N THR A 256 19.66 -34.93 -57.49
CA THR A 256 19.71 -35.42 -58.87
C THR A 256 18.51 -36.38 -59.08
N ALA A 257 18.11 -36.58 -60.34
CA ALA A 257 16.94 -37.29 -60.84
C ALA A 257 16.77 -38.78 -60.47
N SER A 258 15.50 -39.22 -60.42
CA SER A 258 14.93 -40.30 -61.26
C SER A 258 13.42 -40.14 -61.36
#